data_AF-A0A4D9DR76-F1
#
_entry.id   AF-A0A4D9DR76-F1
#
_cell.length_a   1.000
_cell.length_b   1.000
_cell.length_c   1.000
_cell.angle_alpha   90.00
_cell.angle_beta   90.00
_cell.angle_gamma   90.00
#
_symmetry.space_group_name_H-M   'P 1'
#
loop_
_entity.id
_entity.type
_entity.pdbx_description
1 polymer ?
#
loop_
_entity_poly.entity_id
_entity_poly.type
_entity_poly.pdbx_seq_one_letter_code
_entity_poly.pdbx_strand_id
1 'polypeptide(L)'
;MCPGALGRGCPWKAFGGPTPQQWELGMGRPHPWTWGALWGLAGAAWFGGGAGWRRLGAPRLTGGSRGPAEPARLLQWVMAAPTRAPGDMGVELLGPAGGARLPPCQLTEEDASAHPGLANLLLGLTPYLDPSGLSTPLARQLEQAGKELQLRRAAWLRWEALHRLLQEALMEQRAGRGDASPTLQDRKFLETLEQRLLLGELSRILEPGPSLCGNRPPLLGLGAPDLLELLPPSQDLALLQQHLPQEIEERLRCKGLALLSYHRPESDSAGETARCAMLWTLAEGLAAEQRRLQAARSWRRELMGLLERQRAAYPQVLLRCLGLLQRLAQDHRLGTQAQLDRLNTHYLEVKCSAMFLKIRLEELSVLSDTYSPEKLEVHRAIRAGLQGAVQHQEQELATAQKILATYESLGPGFEGLVQEYAQLCGCIENKRWALQEFNKGCH
;
A
#
# COMPACT_ATOMS: atom_id res chain seq x y z
N MET A 1 68.36 40.30 11.51
CA MET A 1 67.70 41.17 12.51
C MET A 1 66.31 40.63 12.75
N CYS A 2 66.09 40.00 13.91
CA CYS A 2 64.74 39.84 14.49
C CYS A 2 64.44 41.10 15.31
N PRO A 3 63.15 41.44 15.49
CA PRO A 3 62.43 41.02 16.70
C PRO A 3 61.03 40.50 16.33
N GLY A 4 60.27 39.78 17.14
CA GLY A 4 60.25 39.54 18.58
C GLY A 4 58.79 39.21 18.92
N ALA A 5 58.58 38.13 19.65
CA ALA A 5 57.28 37.50 19.89
C ALA A 5 56.47 38.15 21.02
N LEU A 6 55.13 38.06 20.91
CA LEU A 6 54.11 38.03 21.98
C LEU A 6 52.89 37.31 21.33
N GLY A 7 52.29 36.22 21.81
CA GLY A 7 52.28 35.60 23.12
C GLY A 7 50.86 35.70 23.72
N ARG A 8 50.05 34.62 23.60
CA ARG A 8 48.88 34.18 24.41
C ARG A 8 48.01 33.26 23.53
N GLY A 9 47.58 32.04 23.88
CA GLY A 9 47.74 31.17 25.04
C GLY A 9 47.06 29.82 24.71
N CYS A 10 47.64 28.71 25.18
CA CYS A 10 47.01 27.37 25.30
C CYS A 10 46.05 27.37 26.51
N PRO A 11 45.11 26.41 26.73
CA PRO A 11 45.23 24.93 26.57
C PRO A 11 43.98 24.25 25.93
N TRP A 12 43.97 22.97 25.51
CA TRP A 12 43.68 21.78 26.31
C TRP A 12 43.98 20.48 25.51
N LYS A 13 44.81 19.63 26.12
CA LYS A 13 44.80 18.15 26.23
C LYS A 13 44.27 17.25 25.08
N ALA A 14 45.24 16.55 24.48
CA ALA A 14 45.35 15.08 24.33
C ALA A 14 44.08 14.20 24.28
N PHE A 15 43.94 13.45 23.19
CA PHE A 15 43.70 12.00 23.22
C PHE A 15 44.22 11.38 21.90
N GLY A 16 45.12 10.39 22.01
CA GLY A 16 45.65 9.63 20.90
C GLY A 16 44.64 8.59 20.38
N GLY A 17 44.60 8.43 19.06
CA GLY A 17 43.91 7.32 18.40
C GLY A 17 44.92 6.29 17.88
N PRO A 18 44.67 4.97 18.04
CA PRO A 18 45.55 3.94 17.52
C PRO A 18 45.30 3.66 16.03
N THR A 19 46.36 3.24 15.34
CA THR A 19 46.37 2.70 13.98
C THR A 19 45.78 1.28 13.89
N PRO A 20 45.44 0.81 12.67
CA PRO A 20 44.59 -0.35 12.44
C PRO A 20 45.41 -1.63 12.25
N GLN A 21 45.07 -2.71 12.96
CA GLN A 21 45.29 -4.10 12.54
C GLN A 21 44.71 -5.06 13.58
N GLN A 22 44.33 -6.25 13.11
CA GLN A 22 43.60 -7.33 13.78
C GLN A 22 42.09 -7.11 13.80
N TRP A 23 41.37 -7.78 12.89
CA TRP A 23 40.24 -8.69 13.14
C TRP A 23 39.87 -9.32 11.78
N GLU A 24 40.74 -10.18 11.26
CA GLU A 24 40.33 -11.28 10.37
C GLU A 24 40.33 -12.55 11.22
N LEU A 25 39.21 -13.28 11.18
CA LEU A 25 38.98 -14.71 11.43
C LEU A 25 37.69 -14.91 12.23
N GLY A 26 36.65 -15.34 11.53
CA GLY A 26 35.36 -15.67 12.13
C GLY A 26 34.24 -15.86 11.11
N MET A 27 34.50 -16.64 10.06
CA MET A 27 33.45 -17.18 9.19
C MET A 27 32.46 -17.99 10.03
N GLY A 28 31.19 -17.57 10.04
CA GLY A 28 30.07 -18.34 10.57
C GLY A 28 28.78 -17.91 9.87
N ARG A 29 28.36 -18.68 8.88
CA ARG A 29 27.06 -18.54 8.19
C ARG A 29 25.90 -18.53 9.20
N PRO A 30 24.77 -17.87 8.87
CA PRO A 30 23.48 -18.36 9.32
C PRO A 30 22.63 -18.76 8.10
N HIS A 31 22.30 -20.04 8.03
CA HIS A 31 21.13 -20.51 7.27
C HIS A 31 19.86 -20.24 8.10
N PRO A 32 18.68 -20.25 7.44
CA PRO A 32 17.40 -19.78 7.97
C PRO A 32 16.83 -20.79 8.99
N TRP A 33 15.56 -20.64 9.36
CA TRP A 33 14.81 -21.44 10.34
C TRP A 33 14.94 -20.93 11.79
N THR A 34 13.96 -20.11 12.19
CA THR A 34 13.16 -20.21 13.44
C THR A 34 12.34 -18.94 13.63
N TRP A 35 11.19 -18.83 12.96
CA TRP A 35 10.06 -18.02 13.42
C TRP A 35 8.81 -18.88 13.26
N GLY A 36 8.65 -19.78 14.22
CA GLY A 36 7.58 -20.76 14.27
C GLY A 36 7.45 -21.31 15.68
N ALA A 37 7.21 -20.42 16.65
CA ALA A 37 6.73 -20.76 18.00
C ALA A 37 6.54 -19.47 18.80
N LEU A 38 5.36 -18.84 18.71
CA LEU A 38 4.85 -17.94 19.76
C LEU A 38 3.39 -17.50 19.52
N TRP A 39 2.51 -18.42 19.09
CA TRP A 39 1.06 -18.23 19.19
C TRP A 39 0.43 -19.57 19.57
N GLY A 40 0.19 -19.75 20.86
CA GLY A 40 -0.43 -20.93 21.42
C GLY A 40 -0.16 -20.99 22.91
N LEU A 41 -1.08 -20.43 23.70
CA LEU A 41 -1.43 -20.75 25.10
C LEU A 41 -2.14 -19.55 25.74
N ALA A 42 -3.43 -19.40 25.44
CA ALA A 42 -4.37 -18.62 26.26
C ALA A 42 -5.78 -19.19 26.05
N GLY A 43 -5.99 -20.39 26.59
CA GLY A 43 -7.29 -21.03 26.70
C GLY A 43 -7.26 -21.97 27.90
N ALA A 44 -8.27 -21.84 28.76
CA ALA A 44 -8.57 -22.65 29.95
C ALA A 44 -7.82 -22.28 31.25
N ALA A 45 -8.47 -21.47 32.10
CA ALA A 45 -8.30 -21.53 33.55
C ALA A 45 -9.37 -20.72 34.32
N TRP A 46 -10.68 -20.89 34.08
CA TRP A 46 -11.70 -20.35 34.99
C TRP A 46 -12.85 -21.34 35.17
N PHE A 47 -12.64 -22.35 36.01
CA PHE A 47 -13.69 -23.07 36.74
C PHE A 47 -13.06 -23.68 38.01
N GLY A 48 -13.69 -23.45 39.16
CA GLY A 48 -13.43 -24.20 40.39
C GLY A 48 -13.21 -23.34 41.64
N GLY A 49 -14.24 -23.24 42.49
CA GLY A 49 -14.11 -22.66 43.83
C GLY A 49 -15.45 -22.26 44.42
N GLY A 50 -16.21 -23.23 44.91
CA GLY A 50 -17.51 -23.03 45.52
C GLY A 50 -17.50 -22.70 47.02
N ALA A 51 -18.73 -22.54 47.50
CA ALA A 51 -19.25 -22.64 48.88
C ALA A 51 -19.41 -21.35 49.69
N GLY A 52 -20.68 -21.01 50.00
CA GLY A 52 -21.01 -20.64 51.38
C GLY A 52 -22.26 -19.78 51.65
N TRP A 53 -23.41 -20.45 51.81
CA TRP A 53 -24.54 -20.13 52.73
C TRP A 53 -25.22 -18.74 52.70
N ARG A 54 -26.51 -18.71 52.32
CA ARG A 54 -27.60 -18.55 53.30
C ARG A 54 -28.99 -18.89 52.74
N ARG A 55 -29.65 -19.74 53.53
CA ARG A 55 -31.04 -20.20 53.51
C ARG A 55 -31.93 -19.12 54.12
N LEU A 56 -33.13 -18.89 53.55
CA LEU A 56 -34.36 -18.29 54.09
C LEU A 56 -35.23 -17.96 52.86
N GLY A 57 -36.50 -18.29 52.69
CA GLY A 57 -37.49 -19.05 53.43
C GLY A 57 -38.69 -19.16 52.48
N ALA A 58 -39.34 -20.33 52.45
CA ALA A 58 -40.58 -20.53 51.70
C ALA A 58 -41.73 -19.72 52.32
N PRO A 59 -42.76 -19.37 51.54
CA PRO A 59 -44.10 -19.61 52.04
C PRO A 59 -44.99 -20.40 51.06
N ARG A 60 -45.57 -21.42 51.68
CA ARG A 60 -46.88 -22.06 51.49
C ARG A 60 -47.77 -21.57 50.34
N LEU A 61 -48.16 -22.59 49.57
CA LEU A 61 -49.41 -22.71 48.82
C LEU A 61 -50.62 -22.27 49.66
N THR A 62 -51.39 -21.33 49.14
CA THR A 62 -52.83 -21.21 49.43
C THR A 62 -53.57 -21.27 48.11
N GLY A 63 -54.42 -22.29 47.98
CA GLY A 63 -55.30 -22.49 46.83
C GLY A 63 -56.27 -21.33 46.64
N GLY A 64 -56.48 -21.00 45.37
CA GLY A 64 -57.47 -20.03 44.92
C GLY A 64 -57.93 -20.44 43.54
N SER A 65 -58.96 -21.28 43.50
CA SER A 65 -59.69 -21.66 42.29
C SER A 65 -60.19 -20.39 41.57
N ARG A 66 -59.82 -20.22 40.30
CA ARG A 66 -60.59 -19.44 39.32
C ARG A 66 -60.40 -20.06 37.94
N GLY A 67 -61.54 -20.37 37.31
CA GLY A 67 -61.68 -21.13 36.07
C GLY A 67 -61.15 -20.43 34.81
N PRO A 68 -61.36 -21.07 33.64
CA PRO A 68 -60.58 -20.87 32.44
C PRO A 68 -61.02 -19.60 31.70
N ALA A 69 -60.10 -18.67 31.55
CA ALA A 69 -60.25 -17.52 30.65
C ALA A 69 -58.93 -17.35 29.87
N GLU A 70 -58.53 -18.38 29.14
CA GLU A 70 -57.28 -18.40 28.36
C GLU A 70 -57.39 -18.54 26.83
N PRO A 71 -58.55 -18.71 26.13
CA PRO A 71 -58.50 -18.85 24.67
C PRO A 71 -58.29 -17.52 23.91
N ALA A 72 -58.30 -16.36 24.58
CA ALA A 72 -58.23 -15.05 23.91
C ALA A 72 -56.82 -14.41 23.86
N ARG A 73 -55.82 -14.94 24.60
CA ARG A 73 -54.52 -14.27 24.78
C ARG A 73 -53.42 -14.75 23.82
N LEU A 74 -53.54 -15.97 23.29
CA LEU A 74 -52.55 -16.57 22.38
C LEU A 74 -52.59 -15.93 20.98
N LEU A 75 -53.79 -15.64 20.47
CA LEU A 75 -53.98 -14.88 19.22
C LEU A 75 -53.46 -13.43 19.31
N GLN A 76 -53.47 -12.82 20.51
CA GLN A 76 -52.96 -11.47 20.73
C GLN A 76 -51.41 -11.41 20.73
N TRP A 77 -50.73 -12.53 20.96
CA TRP A 77 -49.27 -12.59 21.06
C TRP A 77 -48.59 -12.91 19.72
N VAL A 78 -49.21 -13.74 18.87
CA VAL A 78 -48.84 -13.84 17.43
C VAL A 78 -48.94 -12.45 16.76
N MET A 79 -49.77 -11.56 17.33
CA MET A 79 -50.00 -10.18 16.90
C MET A 79 -49.03 -9.15 17.49
N ALA A 80 -48.04 -9.53 18.32
CA ALA A 80 -46.99 -8.64 18.82
C ALA A 80 -45.66 -8.90 18.08
N ALA A 81 -45.20 -7.93 17.27
CA ALA A 81 -43.98 -8.08 16.48
C ALA A 81 -42.78 -7.60 17.30
N PRO A 82 -41.62 -8.27 17.24
CA PRO A 82 -40.38 -7.65 17.65
C PRO A 82 -40.10 -6.47 16.72
N THR A 83 -40.12 -5.26 17.27
CA THR A 83 -39.73 -4.03 16.60
C THR A 83 -38.24 -4.10 16.29
N ARG A 84 -37.93 -4.37 15.02
CA ARG A 84 -36.58 -4.28 14.46
C ARG A 84 -36.30 -2.82 14.12
N ALA A 85 -35.22 -2.27 14.65
CA ALA A 85 -34.75 -0.94 14.29
C ALA A 85 -34.39 -0.90 12.78
N PRO A 86 -34.67 0.21 12.08
CA PRO A 86 -34.34 0.36 10.68
C PRO A 86 -32.84 0.68 10.56
N GLY A 87 -32.06 -0.29 10.13
CA GLY A 87 -30.65 -0.13 9.85
C GLY A 87 -30.05 -1.49 9.58
N ASP A 88 -30.18 -1.98 8.35
CA ASP A 88 -29.26 -2.97 7.73
C ASP A 88 -29.79 -3.64 6.45
N MET A 89 -30.94 -3.25 5.90
CA MET A 89 -31.36 -3.75 4.59
C MET A 89 -31.25 -2.62 3.55
N GLY A 90 -30.04 -2.46 3.01
CA GLY A 90 -29.84 -1.85 1.69
C GLY A 90 -29.60 -0.35 1.62
N VAL A 91 -28.72 0.21 2.47
CA VAL A 91 -27.81 1.32 2.11
C VAL A 91 -26.58 1.18 3.02
N GLU A 92 -25.57 0.41 2.58
CA GLU A 92 -24.25 0.43 3.22
C GLU A 92 -23.55 1.73 2.83
N LEU A 93 -23.84 2.81 3.54
CA LEU A 93 -22.96 3.97 3.61
C LEU A 93 -22.25 3.93 4.96
N LEU A 94 -21.02 3.43 4.90
CA LEU A 94 -19.91 3.63 5.84
C LEU A 94 -20.25 4.47 7.08
N GLY A 95 -20.65 3.81 8.17
CA GLY A 95 -20.73 4.43 9.49
C GLY A 95 -19.32 4.69 10.03
N PRO A 96 -19.02 5.90 10.54
CA PRO A 96 -17.70 6.18 11.04
C PRO A 96 -17.58 6.07 12.57
N ALA A 97 -16.51 5.39 12.99
CA ALA A 97 -15.93 5.49 14.32
C ALA A 97 -15.49 6.92 14.66
N GLY A 98 -15.79 7.32 15.89
CA GLY A 98 -15.12 8.32 16.75
C GLY A 98 -14.42 9.50 16.07
N GLY A 99 -14.99 10.68 16.25
CA GLY A 99 -14.53 11.98 15.74
C GLY A 99 -15.73 12.69 15.12
N ALA A 100 -16.00 13.93 15.51
CA ALA A 100 -17.18 14.68 15.03
C ALA A 100 -17.07 14.90 13.52
N ARG A 101 -17.61 13.96 12.74
CA ARG A 101 -17.61 13.98 11.27
C ARG A 101 -18.90 14.65 10.82
N LEU A 102 -18.77 15.78 10.14
CA LEU A 102 -19.88 16.49 9.50
C LEU A 102 -20.09 15.92 8.08
N PRO A 103 -21.16 15.17 7.81
CA PRO A 103 -21.51 14.75 6.45
C PRO A 103 -22.26 15.90 5.74
N PRO A 104 -22.16 16.03 4.39
CA PRO A 104 -21.98 14.96 3.39
C PRO A 104 -20.53 14.72 2.94
N CYS A 105 -19.55 15.41 3.50
CA CYS A 105 -18.16 15.32 3.07
C CYS A 105 -17.32 14.67 4.17
N GLN A 106 -16.48 13.69 3.83
CA GLN A 106 -15.52 13.08 4.76
C GLN A 106 -14.38 14.08 5.07
N LEU A 107 -14.70 15.26 5.59
CA LEU A 107 -13.75 16.33 5.87
C LEU A 107 -13.08 16.05 7.21
N THR A 108 -11.75 16.14 7.22
CA THR A 108 -10.96 16.12 8.44
C THR A 108 -10.96 17.51 9.10
N GLU A 109 -10.68 17.60 10.40
CA GLU A 109 -10.54 18.88 11.11
C GLU A 109 -9.44 19.77 10.47
N GLU A 110 -8.45 19.13 9.85
CA GLU A 110 -7.38 19.78 9.10
C GLU A 110 -7.93 20.49 7.84
N ASP A 111 -8.86 19.88 7.10
CA ASP A 111 -9.50 20.47 5.91
C ASP A 111 -10.43 21.64 6.26
N ALA A 112 -11.10 21.56 7.41
CA ALA A 112 -11.96 22.64 7.91
C ALA A 112 -11.14 23.88 8.30
N SER A 113 -9.92 23.67 8.80
CA SER A 113 -8.98 24.76 9.14
C SER A 113 -8.36 25.42 7.89
N ALA A 114 -8.14 24.65 6.82
CA ALA A 114 -7.59 25.15 5.57
C ALA A 114 -8.60 25.99 4.75
N HIS A 115 -9.90 25.74 4.91
CA HIS A 115 -10.97 26.37 4.11
C HIS A 115 -12.12 26.92 4.98
N PRO A 116 -11.96 28.10 5.60
CA PRO A 116 -12.96 28.68 6.50
C PRO A 116 -14.30 29.04 5.82
N GLY A 117 -14.27 29.41 4.53
CA GLY A 117 -15.49 29.69 3.75
C GLY A 117 -16.35 28.44 3.52
N LEU A 118 -15.71 27.28 3.34
CA LEU A 118 -16.40 26.00 3.20
C LEU A 118 -16.98 25.54 4.55
N ALA A 119 -16.27 25.76 5.65
CA ALA A 119 -16.79 25.52 7.00
C ALA A 119 -18.06 26.34 7.30
N ASN A 120 -18.05 27.63 6.95
CA ASN A 120 -19.23 28.50 7.13
C ASN A 120 -20.43 28.06 6.28
N LEU A 121 -20.18 27.60 5.05
CA LEU A 121 -21.23 27.07 4.17
C LEU A 121 -21.82 25.77 4.72
N LEU A 122 -20.99 24.86 5.23
CA LEU A 122 -21.46 23.63 5.86
C LEU A 122 -22.26 23.91 7.13
N LEU A 123 -21.81 24.85 7.98
CA LEU A 123 -22.58 25.32 9.13
C LEU A 123 -23.94 25.91 8.72
N GLY A 124 -23.99 26.68 7.64
CA GLY A 124 -25.25 27.18 7.07
C GLY A 124 -26.19 26.09 6.53
N LEU A 125 -25.65 24.95 6.12
CA LEU A 125 -26.40 23.79 5.60
C LEU A 125 -26.79 22.77 6.67
N THR A 126 -26.12 22.76 7.83
CA THR A 126 -26.47 21.87 8.97
C THR A 126 -27.93 21.89 9.41
N PRO A 127 -28.68 23.02 9.44
CA PRO A 127 -30.11 22.96 9.81
C PRO A 127 -30.98 22.24 8.78
N TYR A 128 -30.51 22.08 7.55
CA TYR A 128 -31.25 21.47 6.45
C TYR A 128 -30.78 20.04 6.11
N LEU A 129 -29.64 19.61 6.65
CA LEU A 129 -29.01 18.31 6.37
C LEU A 129 -28.87 17.48 7.65
N ASP A 130 -29.23 16.20 7.54
CA ASP A 130 -29.10 15.19 8.58
C ASP A 130 -27.64 14.66 8.66
N PRO A 131 -27.18 13.94 9.72
CA PRO A 131 -25.82 13.40 9.78
C PRO A 131 -25.58 12.22 8.81
N SER A 132 -26.43 12.09 7.79
CA SER A 132 -26.27 11.23 6.62
C SER A 132 -26.05 12.03 5.32
N GLY A 133 -26.14 13.36 5.36
CA GLY A 133 -26.06 14.24 4.19
C GLY A 133 -27.37 14.36 3.40
N LEU A 134 -28.48 13.83 3.92
CA LEU A 134 -29.80 13.94 3.32
C LEU A 134 -30.54 15.19 3.82
N SER A 135 -31.44 15.73 3.00
CA SER A 135 -32.30 16.82 3.45
C SER A 135 -33.20 16.34 4.60
N THR A 136 -33.40 17.18 5.62
CA THR A 136 -34.23 16.83 6.79
C THR A 136 -35.65 16.32 6.45
N PRO A 137 -36.39 16.84 5.44
CA PRO A 137 -37.68 16.25 5.06
C PRO A 137 -37.52 14.87 4.40
N LEU A 138 -36.49 14.66 3.59
CA LEU A 138 -36.23 13.37 2.93
C LEU A 138 -35.79 12.32 3.94
N ALA A 139 -34.94 12.67 4.90
CA ALA A 139 -34.53 11.79 5.99
C ALA A 139 -35.76 11.33 6.80
N ARG A 140 -36.67 12.25 7.15
CA ARG A 140 -37.93 11.92 7.82
C ARG A 140 -38.83 11.00 6.99
N GLN A 141 -38.95 11.25 5.68
CA GLN A 141 -39.72 10.38 4.78
C GLN A 141 -39.10 8.98 4.68
N LEU A 142 -37.77 8.86 4.63
CA LEU A 142 -37.09 7.57 4.63
C LEU A 142 -37.26 6.83 5.96
N GLU A 143 -37.20 7.52 7.09
CA GLU A 143 -37.52 6.91 8.39
C GLU A 143 -38.97 6.42 8.46
N GLN A 144 -39.92 7.21 7.96
CA GLN A 144 -41.34 6.85 7.92
C GLN A 144 -41.57 5.64 7.01
N ALA A 145 -41.04 5.67 5.79
CA ALA A 145 -41.09 4.54 4.85
C ALA A 145 -40.38 3.30 5.42
N GLY A 146 -39.27 3.49 6.14
CA GLY A 146 -38.56 2.43 6.85
C GLY A 146 -39.43 1.80 7.94
N LYS A 147 -40.09 2.61 8.77
CA LYS A 147 -41.04 2.14 9.80
C LYS A 147 -42.22 1.40 9.17
N GLU A 148 -42.81 1.93 8.10
CA GLU A 148 -43.89 1.28 7.35
C GLU A 148 -43.45 -0.05 6.75
N LEU A 149 -42.25 -0.12 6.18
CA LEU A 149 -41.69 -1.34 5.63
C LEU A 149 -41.46 -2.39 6.71
N GLN A 150 -40.98 -2.00 7.91
CA GLN A 150 -40.84 -2.93 9.04
C GLN A 150 -42.20 -3.46 9.49
N LEU A 151 -43.22 -2.61 9.57
CA LEU A 151 -44.58 -3.01 9.93
C LEU A 151 -45.17 -3.98 8.88
N ARG A 152 -45.05 -3.65 7.59
CA ARG A 152 -45.51 -4.52 6.50
C ARG A 152 -44.77 -5.84 6.46
N ARG A 153 -43.44 -5.82 6.68
CA ARG A 153 -42.62 -7.03 6.77
C ARG A 153 -43.04 -7.89 7.95
N ALA A 154 -43.28 -7.31 9.12
CA ALA A 154 -43.72 -8.04 10.29
C ALA A 154 -45.11 -8.67 10.05
N ALA A 155 -46.04 -7.92 9.46
CA ALA A 155 -47.35 -8.44 9.08
C ALA A 155 -47.23 -9.58 8.05
N TRP A 156 -46.40 -9.41 7.01
CA TRP A 156 -46.15 -10.44 6.01
C TRP A 156 -45.54 -11.70 6.62
N LEU A 157 -44.52 -11.56 7.48
CA LEU A 157 -43.88 -12.71 8.15
C LEU A 157 -44.87 -13.48 9.04
N ARG A 158 -45.83 -12.79 9.68
CA ARG A 158 -46.89 -13.47 10.45
C ARG A 158 -47.77 -14.32 9.53
N TRP A 159 -48.24 -13.75 8.43
CA TRP A 159 -49.09 -14.46 7.47
C TRP A 159 -48.35 -15.61 6.79
N GLU A 160 -47.09 -15.40 6.40
CA GLU A 160 -46.24 -16.44 5.83
C GLU A 160 -45.97 -17.56 6.85
N ALA A 161 -45.70 -17.24 8.11
CA ALA A 161 -45.51 -18.25 9.15
C ALA A 161 -46.77 -19.11 9.35
N LEU A 162 -47.94 -18.48 9.43
CA LEU A 162 -49.23 -19.19 9.53
C LEU A 162 -49.49 -20.06 8.30
N HIS A 163 -49.27 -19.52 7.10
CA HIS A 163 -49.45 -20.27 5.86
C HIS A 163 -48.51 -21.49 5.78
N ARG A 164 -47.24 -21.31 6.14
CA ARG A 164 -46.26 -22.41 6.21
C ARG A 164 -46.65 -23.48 7.22
N LEU A 165 -47.14 -23.08 8.39
CA LEU A 165 -47.62 -24.03 9.41
C LEU A 165 -48.79 -24.87 8.90
N LEU A 166 -49.73 -24.25 8.20
CA LEU A 166 -50.87 -24.95 7.61
C LEU A 166 -50.43 -25.91 6.48
N GLN A 167 -49.51 -25.46 5.61
CA GLN A 167 -48.93 -26.31 4.58
C GLN A 167 -48.17 -27.50 5.17
N GLU A 168 -47.36 -27.28 6.20
CA GLU A 168 -46.65 -28.36 6.88
C GLU A 168 -47.59 -29.35 7.55
N ALA A 169 -48.70 -28.90 8.15
CA ALA A 169 -49.74 -29.78 8.70
C ALA A 169 -50.37 -30.67 7.62
N LEU A 170 -50.63 -30.13 6.43
CA LEU A 170 -51.10 -30.91 5.28
C LEU A 170 -50.03 -31.90 4.77
N MET A 171 -48.75 -31.49 4.77
CA MET A 171 -47.65 -32.34 4.33
C MET A 171 -47.34 -33.50 5.29
N GLU A 172 -47.41 -33.29 6.61
CA GLU A 172 -47.25 -34.35 7.61
C GLU A 172 -48.31 -35.44 7.49
N GLN A 173 -49.51 -35.06 7.07
CA GLN A 173 -50.64 -35.97 6.85
C GLN A 173 -50.47 -36.77 5.55
N ARG A 174 -50.04 -36.11 4.47
CA ARG A 174 -49.66 -36.77 3.21
C ARG A 174 -48.45 -37.70 3.37
N ALA A 175 -47.51 -37.34 4.25
CA ALA A 175 -46.32 -38.12 4.54
C ALA A 175 -46.57 -39.36 5.43
N GLY A 176 -47.78 -39.49 6.02
CA GLY A 176 -48.17 -40.68 6.78
C GLY A 176 -47.23 -40.99 7.94
N ARG A 177 -47.18 -40.12 8.98
CA ARG A 177 -46.44 -40.45 10.21
C ARG A 177 -47.18 -41.57 10.97
N GLY A 178 -46.66 -42.79 10.84
CA GLY A 178 -47.36 -44.06 11.04
C GLY A 178 -47.64 -44.57 12.45
N ASP A 179 -47.87 -43.73 13.48
CA ASP A 179 -48.04 -44.27 14.85
C ASP A 179 -49.43 -44.04 15.49
N ALA A 180 -50.32 -43.28 14.87
CA ALA A 180 -51.74 -43.26 15.23
C ALA A 180 -52.56 -42.93 13.99
N SER A 181 -53.48 -43.80 13.58
CA SER A 181 -54.45 -43.44 12.53
C SER A 181 -55.18 -42.17 12.98
N PRO A 182 -55.12 -41.06 12.22
CA PRO A 182 -55.82 -39.84 12.60
C PRO A 182 -57.31 -40.15 12.71
N THR A 183 -57.99 -39.55 13.68
CA THR A 183 -59.41 -39.83 13.86
C THR A 183 -60.17 -39.44 12.58
N LEU A 184 -61.30 -40.10 12.34
CA LEU A 184 -62.15 -39.83 11.17
C LEU A 184 -62.58 -38.35 11.08
N GLN A 185 -62.56 -37.62 12.20
CA GLN A 185 -62.83 -36.20 12.29
C GLN A 185 -61.61 -35.35 11.86
N ASP A 186 -60.39 -35.73 12.26
CA ASP A 186 -59.16 -35.03 11.85
C ASP A 186 -58.93 -35.10 10.34
N ARG A 187 -59.24 -36.25 9.73
CA ARG A 187 -59.15 -36.43 8.27
C ARG A 187 -60.11 -35.49 7.52
N LYS A 188 -61.38 -35.45 7.95
CA LYS A 188 -62.38 -34.55 7.35
C LYS A 188 -62.03 -33.08 7.55
N PHE A 189 -61.53 -32.71 8.72
CA PHE A 189 -61.06 -31.36 9.04
C PHE A 189 -59.95 -30.90 8.08
N LEU A 190 -58.94 -31.74 7.85
CA LEU A 190 -57.82 -31.43 6.97
C LEU A 190 -58.19 -31.39 5.49
N GLU A 191 -59.10 -32.28 5.05
CA GLU A 191 -59.67 -32.24 3.69
C GLU A 191 -60.41 -30.92 3.45
N THR A 192 -61.22 -30.46 4.41
CA THR A 192 -61.86 -29.14 4.32
C THR A 192 -60.88 -27.98 4.39
N LEU A 193 -59.78 -28.10 5.13
CA LEU A 193 -58.71 -27.10 5.18
C LEU A 193 -57.99 -26.99 3.83
N GLU A 194 -57.65 -28.13 3.22
CA GLU A 194 -57.00 -28.20 1.91
C GLU A 194 -57.87 -27.57 0.82
N GLN A 195 -59.15 -27.92 0.77
CA GLN A 195 -60.12 -27.32 -0.16
C GLN A 195 -60.20 -25.80 0.01
N ARG A 196 -60.18 -25.29 1.26
CA ARG A 196 -60.20 -23.84 1.53
C ARG A 196 -58.92 -23.12 1.13
N LEU A 197 -57.75 -23.73 1.33
CA LEU A 197 -56.47 -23.15 0.91
C LEU A 197 -56.37 -23.10 -0.62
N LEU A 198 -56.77 -24.16 -1.30
CA LEU A 198 -56.84 -24.20 -2.77
C LEU A 198 -57.81 -23.16 -3.32
N LEU A 199 -58.99 -23.01 -2.72
CA LEU A 199 -59.94 -21.94 -3.08
C LEU A 199 -59.35 -20.54 -2.88
N GLY A 200 -58.57 -20.33 -1.82
CA GLY A 200 -57.85 -19.06 -1.58
C GLY A 200 -56.73 -18.79 -2.59
N GLU A 201 -56.03 -19.83 -3.05
CA GLU A 201 -55.04 -19.73 -4.12
C GLU A 201 -55.71 -19.41 -5.47
N LEU A 202 -56.82 -20.08 -5.77
CA LEU A 202 -57.64 -19.82 -6.96
C LEU A 202 -58.21 -18.40 -6.93
N SER A 203 -58.72 -17.91 -5.80
CA SER A 203 -59.21 -16.53 -5.68
C SER A 203 -58.09 -15.52 -5.88
N ARG A 204 -56.85 -15.81 -5.44
CA ARG A 204 -55.68 -14.93 -5.67
C ARG A 204 -55.23 -14.92 -7.13
N ILE A 205 -55.40 -16.02 -7.86
CA ILE A 205 -55.11 -16.10 -9.29
C ILE A 205 -56.20 -15.37 -10.10
N LEU A 206 -57.45 -15.45 -9.66
CA LEU A 206 -58.61 -14.78 -10.29
C LEU A 206 -58.66 -13.28 -9.99
N GLU A 207 -58.20 -12.83 -8.80
CA GLU A 207 -58.04 -11.43 -8.42
C GLU A 207 -56.55 -11.06 -8.21
N PRO A 208 -55.77 -10.83 -9.27
CA PRO A 208 -54.44 -10.24 -9.13
C PRO A 208 -54.59 -8.82 -8.56
N GLY A 209 -53.77 -8.49 -7.55
CA GLY A 209 -53.93 -7.32 -6.67
C GLY A 209 -54.13 -5.95 -7.36
N PRO A 210 -54.47 -4.91 -6.55
CA PRO A 210 -55.04 -3.65 -7.03
C PRO A 210 -54.18 -2.85 -8.01
N SER A 211 -52.88 -3.16 -8.16
CA SER A 211 -51.97 -2.52 -9.11
C SER A 211 -52.16 -2.94 -10.58
N LEU A 212 -52.84 -4.07 -10.84
CA LEU A 212 -53.16 -4.55 -12.19
C LEU A 212 -54.66 -4.43 -12.53
N CYS A 213 -55.45 -3.94 -11.57
CA CYS A 213 -56.91 -3.93 -11.59
C CYS A 213 -57.48 -2.72 -12.36
N GLY A 214 -56.93 -2.45 -13.54
CA GLY A 214 -57.51 -1.55 -14.53
C GLY A 214 -58.15 -2.36 -15.65
N ASN A 215 -59.45 -2.64 -15.55
CA ASN A 215 -60.31 -3.09 -16.65
C ASN A 215 -59.87 -4.33 -17.44
N ARG A 216 -59.40 -5.40 -16.80
CA ARG A 216 -59.28 -6.72 -17.45
C ARG A 216 -60.41 -7.65 -16.98
N PRO A 217 -61.22 -8.25 -17.88
CA PRO A 217 -62.15 -9.30 -17.47
C PRO A 217 -61.35 -10.50 -16.90
N PRO A 218 -61.93 -11.25 -15.94
CA PRO A 218 -61.26 -12.41 -15.36
C PRO A 218 -60.84 -13.37 -16.48
N LEU A 219 -59.63 -13.92 -16.35
CA LEU A 219 -58.88 -14.62 -17.42
C LEU A 219 -59.62 -15.84 -18.02
N LEU A 220 -60.72 -16.28 -17.39
CA LEU A 220 -61.56 -17.42 -17.76
C LEU A 220 -63.07 -17.14 -17.65
N GLY A 221 -63.51 -15.90 -17.44
CA GLY A 221 -64.93 -15.59 -17.20
C GLY A 221 -65.50 -16.07 -15.85
N LEU A 222 -64.68 -16.77 -15.06
CA LEU A 222 -64.98 -17.21 -13.70
C LEU A 222 -64.83 -16.04 -12.73
N GLY A 223 -65.90 -15.74 -11.99
CA GLY A 223 -65.92 -14.67 -11.00
C GLY A 223 -65.85 -15.19 -9.56
N ALA A 224 -65.76 -14.25 -8.62
CA ALA A 224 -65.98 -14.50 -7.19
C ALA A 224 -67.27 -15.31 -6.86
N PRO A 225 -68.42 -15.18 -7.57
CA PRO A 225 -69.61 -15.98 -7.26
C PRO A 225 -69.45 -17.47 -7.56
N ASP A 226 -68.71 -17.87 -8.59
CA ASP A 226 -68.55 -19.28 -8.98
C ASP A 226 -67.69 -20.06 -7.96
N LEU A 227 -66.82 -19.35 -7.23
CA LEU A 227 -66.04 -19.91 -6.13
C LEU A 227 -66.86 -20.13 -4.85
N LEU A 228 -68.01 -19.45 -4.71
CA LEU A 228 -68.89 -19.64 -3.56
C LEU A 228 -69.66 -20.97 -3.64
N GLU A 229 -69.89 -21.50 -4.84
CA GLU A 229 -70.53 -22.81 -5.04
C GLU A 229 -69.61 -23.99 -4.68
N LEU A 230 -68.29 -23.76 -4.70
CA LEU A 230 -67.26 -24.76 -4.36
C LEU A 230 -66.91 -24.77 -2.85
N LEU A 231 -67.58 -23.95 -2.03
CA LEU A 231 -67.35 -23.91 -0.59
C LEU A 231 -67.82 -25.23 0.07
N PRO A 232 -67.03 -25.78 1.01
CA PRO A 232 -67.48 -26.87 1.86
C PRO A 232 -68.78 -26.53 2.62
N PRO A 233 -69.60 -27.52 3.00
CA PRO A 233 -70.86 -27.28 3.69
C PRO A 233 -70.65 -26.47 4.98
N SER A 234 -71.60 -25.59 5.30
CA SER A 234 -71.48 -24.59 6.37
C SER A 234 -71.19 -25.19 7.77
N GLN A 235 -71.60 -26.44 8.01
CA GLN A 235 -71.33 -27.16 9.25
C GLN A 235 -69.83 -27.50 9.39
N ASP A 236 -69.19 -27.97 8.32
CA ASP A 236 -67.75 -28.30 8.33
C ASP A 236 -66.90 -27.04 8.42
N LEU A 237 -67.39 -25.92 7.90
CA LEU A 237 -66.74 -24.61 8.05
C LEU A 237 -66.79 -24.08 9.48
N ALA A 238 -67.89 -24.28 10.19
CA ALA A 238 -68.00 -23.89 11.60
C ALA A 238 -67.08 -24.74 12.48
N LEU A 239 -66.98 -26.05 12.21
CA LEU A 239 -66.06 -26.95 12.88
C LEU A 239 -64.59 -26.59 12.58
N LEU A 240 -64.27 -26.32 11.32
CA LEU A 240 -62.94 -25.83 10.91
C LEU A 240 -62.57 -24.56 11.68
N GLN A 241 -63.47 -23.57 11.77
CA GLN A 241 -63.20 -22.32 12.48
C GLN A 241 -62.98 -22.49 13.99
N GLN A 242 -63.59 -23.49 14.61
CA GLN A 242 -63.43 -23.77 16.04
C GLN A 242 -62.15 -24.56 16.34
N HIS A 243 -61.79 -25.52 15.49
CA HIS A 243 -60.63 -26.40 15.69
C HIS A 243 -59.30 -25.81 15.19
N LEU A 244 -59.33 -25.00 14.13
CA LEU A 244 -58.14 -24.36 13.53
C LEU A 244 -57.27 -23.57 14.53
N PRO A 245 -57.81 -22.69 15.41
CA PRO A 245 -56.97 -21.93 16.33
C PRO A 245 -56.23 -22.82 17.33
N GLN A 246 -56.86 -23.88 17.83
CA GLN A 246 -56.23 -24.81 18.78
C GLN A 246 -55.07 -25.59 18.14
N GLU A 247 -55.28 -26.13 16.94
CA GLU A 247 -54.24 -26.82 16.17
C GLU A 247 -53.05 -25.92 15.83
N ILE A 248 -53.32 -24.66 15.44
CA ILE A 248 -52.26 -23.68 15.16
C ILE A 248 -51.48 -23.36 16.44
N GLU A 249 -52.15 -23.16 17.57
CA GLU A 249 -51.51 -22.85 18.85
C GLU A 249 -50.63 -24.01 19.34
N GLU A 250 -51.10 -25.25 19.25
CA GLU A 250 -50.34 -26.43 19.64
C GLU A 250 -49.10 -26.62 18.77
N ARG A 251 -49.23 -26.50 17.44
CA ARG A 251 -48.11 -26.61 16.51
C ARG A 251 -47.08 -25.49 16.69
N LEU A 252 -47.55 -24.25 16.89
CA LEU A 252 -46.69 -23.12 17.23
C LEU A 252 -45.94 -23.35 18.54
N ARG A 253 -46.63 -23.87 19.56
CA ARG A 253 -46.04 -24.18 20.86
C ARG A 253 -44.96 -25.26 20.73
N CYS A 254 -45.23 -26.36 20.00
CA CYS A 254 -44.26 -27.42 19.75
C CYS A 254 -43.00 -26.91 19.04
N LYS A 255 -43.16 -26.11 17.97
CA LYS A 255 -42.02 -25.51 17.28
C LYS A 255 -41.26 -24.50 18.14
N GLY A 256 -41.99 -23.70 18.92
CA GLY A 256 -41.40 -22.79 19.89
C GLY A 256 -40.50 -23.56 20.86
N LEU A 257 -41.02 -24.63 21.47
CA LEU A 257 -40.27 -25.49 22.37
C LEU A 257 -39.03 -26.12 21.70
N ALA A 258 -39.14 -26.55 20.44
CA ALA A 258 -38.00 -27.06 19.67
C ALA A 258 -36.92 -25.99 19.40
N LEU A 259 -37.32 -24.74 19.15
CA LEU A 259 -36.37 -23.63 19.04
C LEU A 259 -35.70 -23.31 20.38
N LEU A 260 -36.46 -23.39 21.48
CA LEU A 260 -35.92 -23.18 22.82
C LEU A 260 -34.90 -24.26 23.19
N SER A 261 -35.16 -25.53 22.91
CA SER A 261 -34.22 -26.62 23.20
C SER A 261 -32.92 -26.47 22.39
N TYR A 262 -33.00 -26.03 21.13
CA TYR A 262 -31.82 -25.71 20.31
C TYR A 262 -30.99 -24.56 20.91
N HIS A 263 -31.63 -23.49 21.38
CA HIS A 263 -30.93 -22.33 21.93
C HIS A 263 -30.45 -22.52 23.38
N ARG A 264 -31.19 -23.29 24.18
CA ARG A 264 -30.93 -23.56 25.60
C ARG A 264 -31.27 -25.02 25.91
N PRO A 265 -30.33 -25.97 25.73
CA PRO A 265 -30.58 -27.38 26.02
C PRO A 265 -30.88 -27.64 27.50
N GLU A 266 -30.44 -26.76 28.39
CA GLU A 266 -30.73 -26.81 29.83
C GLU A 266 -32.25 -26.70 30.15
N SER A 267 -33.03 -26.12 29.22
CA SER A 267 -34.47 -25.96 29.36
C SER A 267 -35.25 -27.28 29.29
N ASP A 268 -34.66 -28.34 28.72
CA ASP A 268 -35.28 -29.66 28.62
C ASP A 268 -35.39 -30.40 29.97
N SER A 269 -34.73 -29.90 31.01
CA SER A 269 -34.90 -30.37 32.38
C SER A 269 -36.03 -29.65 33.14
N ALA A 270 -36.49 -28.50 32.62
CA ALA A 270 -37.51 -27.68 33.27
C ALA A 270 -38.92 -28.21 32.97
N GLY A 271 -39.86 -27.97 33.90
CA GLY A 271 -41.28 -28.26 33.68
C GLY A 271 -41.88 -27.41 32.56
N GLU A 272 -42.99 -27.88 31.96
CA GLU A 272 -43.62 -27.23 30.80
C GLU A 272 -43.98 -25.75 31.03
N THR A 273 -44.44 -25.40 32.22
CA THR A 273 -44.79 -24.02 32.59
C THR A 273 -43.55 -23.11 32.61
N ALA A 274 -42.43 -23.62 33.10
CA ALA A 274 -41.15 -22.91 33.07
C ALA A 274 -40.61 -22.79 31.63
N ARG A 275 -40.77 -23.83 30.79
CA ARG A 275 -40.42 -23.74 29.36
C ARG A 275 -41.26 -22.72 28.63
N CYS A 276 -42.57 -22.66 28.87
CA CYS A 276 -43.44 -21.63 28.31
C CYS A 276 -43.02 -20.23 28.77
N ALA A 277 -42.67 -20.04 30.05
CA ALA A 277 -42.11 -18.77 30.52
C ALA A 277 -40.80 -18.39 29.81
N MET A 278 -39.91 -19.36 29.61
CA MET A 278 -38.66 -19.17 28.88
C MET A 278 -38.88 -18.88 27.39
N LEU A 279 -39.87 -19.51 26.76
CA LEU A 279 -40.29 -19.21 25.38
C LEU A 279 -40.70 -17.75 25.22
N TRP A 280 -41.46 -17.22 26.18
CA TRP A 280 -41.89 -15.82 26.14
C TRP A 280 -40.69 -14.86 26.16
N THR A 281 -39.62 -15.20 26.89
CA THR A 281 -38.39 -14.40 26.95
C THR A 281 -37.41 -14.64 25.78
N LEU A 282 -37.62 -15.69 24.98
CA LEU A 282 -36.70 -16.10 23.92
C LEU A 282 -36.58 -15.00 22.85
N ALA A 283 -37.69 -14.38 22.45
CA ALA A 283 -37.69 -13.35 21.42
C ALA A 283 -36.83 -12.13 21.81
N GLU A 284 -36.93 -11.69 23.07
CA GLU A 284 -36.11 -10.60 23.61
C GLU A 284 -34.62 -11.00 23.68
N GLY A 285 -34.34 -12.24 24.12
CA GLY A 285 -32.99 -12.80 24.14
C GLY A 285 -32.35 -12.86 22.75
N LEU A 286 -33.10 -13.33 21.75
CA LEU A 286 -32.63 -13.39 20.35
C LEU A 286 -32.41 -12.00 19.75
N ALA A 287 -33.29 -11.04 20.07
CA ALA A 287 -33.09 -9.66 19.66
C ALA A 287 -31.82 -9.05 20.29
N ALA A 288 -31.55 -9.33 21.57
CA ALA A 288 -30.34 -8.89 22.25
C ALA A 288 -29.08 -9.52 21.64
N GLU A 289 -29.09 -10.82 21.35
CA GLU A 289 -27.99 -11.53 20.69
C GLU A 289 -27.75 -11.01 19.27
N GLN A 290 -28.80 -10.74 18.51
CA GLN A 290 -28.70 -10.13 17.18
C GLN A 290 -28.03 -8.76 17.24
N ARG A 291 -28.43 -7.90 18.20
CA ARG A 291 -27.80 -6.59 18.41
C ARG A 291 -26.33 -6.73 18.82
N ARG A 292 -26.00 -7.66 19.73
CA ARG A 292 -24.61 -7.94 20.13
C ARG A 292 -23.76 -8.36 18.94
N LEU A 293 -24.29 -9.23 18.08
CA LEU A 293 -23.61 -9.71 16.89
C LEU A 293 -23.44 -8.61 15.85
N GLN A 294 -24.42 -7.72 15.67
CA GLN A 294 -24.29 -6.53 14.82
C GLN A 294 -23.20 -5.58 15.35
N ALA A 295 -23.18 -5.31 16.65
CA ALA A 295 -22.15 -4.48 17.29
C ALA A 295 -20.75 -5.10 17.16
N ALA A 296 -20.62 -6.42 17.32
CA ALA A 296 -19.35 -7.11 17.11
C ALA A 296 -18.90 -7.05 15.64
N ARG A 297 -19.83 -7.12 14.69
CA ARG A 297 -19.54 -6.96 13.26
C ARG A 297 -19.10 -5.54 12.91
N SER A 298 -19.76 -4.51 13.43
CA SER A 298 -19.33 -3.12 13.20
C SER A 298 -17.96 -2.88 13.82
N TRP A 299 -17.73 -3.33 15.05
CA TRP A 299 -16.43 -3.25 15.71
C TRP A 299 -15.33 -3.94 14.91
N ARG A 300 -15.59 -5.14 14.37
CA ARG A 300 -14.64 -5.83 13.49
C ARG A 300 -14.32 -5.01 12.24
N ARG A 301 -15.30 -4.36 11.61
CA ARG A 301 -15.07 -3.50 10.44
C ARG A 301 -14.18 -2.30 10.79
N GLU A 302 -14.39 -1.69 11.95
CA GLU A 302 -13.56 -0.58 12.44
C GLU A 302 -12.11 -1.01 12.67
N LEU A 303 -11.90 -2.14 13.36
CA LEU A 303 -10.56 -2.70 13.57
C LEU A 303 -9.86 -3.03 12.25
N MET A 304 -10.59 -3.59 11.29
CA MET A 304 -10.05 -3.85 9.94
C MET A 304 -9.62 -2.55 9.25
N GLY A 305 -10.45 -1.49 9.33
CA GLY A 305 -10.11 -0.18 8.77
C GLY A 305 -8.87 0.46 9.43
N LEU A 306 -8.72 0.33 10.75
CA LEU A 306 -7.51 0.80 11.45
C LEU A 306 -6.26 0.04 11.00
N LEU A 307 -6.37 -1.28 10.89
CA LEU A 307 -5.28 -2.15 10.44
C LEU A 307 -4.89 -1.87 8.98
N GLU A 308 -5.84 -1.58 8.10
CA GLU A 308 -5.56 -1.17 6.72
C GLU A 308 -4.83 0.17 6.65
N ARG A 309 -5.24 1.17 7.44
CA ARG A 309 -4.53 2.46 7.54
C ARG A 309 -3.09 2.28 8.03
N GLN A 310 -2.91 1.44 9.04
CA GLN A 310 -1.59 1.15 9.59
C GLN A 310 -0.70 0.44 8.57
N ARG A 311 -1.25 -0.55 7.85
CA ARG A 311 -0.57 -1.25 6.74
C ARG A 311 -0.17 -0.31 5.61
N ALA A 312 -0.98 0.72 5.32
CA ALA A 312 -0.65 1.72 4.32
C ALA A 312 0.42 2.72 4.81
N ALA A 313 0.43 3.07 6.10
CA ALA A 313 1.37 4.04 6.66
C ALA A 313 2.80 3.50 6.85
N TYR A 314 2.96 2.26 7.32
CA TYR A 314 4.28 1.65 7.55
C TYR A 314 5.25 1.71 6.35
N PRO A 315 4.89 1.28 5.13
CA PRO A 315 5.80 1.34 4.00
C PRO A 315 6.20 2.77 3.64
N GLN A 316 5.31 3.75 3.83
CA GLN A 316 5.62 5.17 3.59
C GLN A 316 6.70 5.68 4.55
N VAL A 317 6.61 5.31 5.84
CA VAL A 317 7.64 5.65 6.83
C VAL A 317 8.96 4.97 6.49
N LEU A 318 8.94 3.69 6.12
CA LEU A 318 10.15 2.96 5.72
C LEU A 318 10.82 3.58 4.49
N LEU A 319 10.05 3.96 3.48
CA LEU A 319 10.58 4.66 2.29
C LEU A 319 11.19 6.02 2.67
N ARG A 320 10.57 6.76 3.58
CA ARG A 320 11.12 8.02 4.08
C ARG A 320 12.44 7.81 4.83
N CYS A 321 12.53 6.79 5.68
CA CYS A 321 13.78 6.43 6.37
C CYS A 321 14.88 6.03 5.37
N LEU A 322 14.52 5.24 4.36
CA LEU A 322 15.45 4.83 3.31
C LEU A 322 15.97 6.04 2.50
N GLY A 323 15.09 6.98 2.15
CA GLY A 323 15.47 8.22 1.49
C GLY A 323 16.42 9.08 2.33
N LEU A 324 16.21 9.16 3.65
CA LEU A 324 17.13 9.85 4.56
C LEU A 324 18.50 9.16 4.62
N LEU A 325 18.54 7.83 4.72
CA LEU A 325 19.79 7.06 4.72
C LEU A 325 20.57 7.23 3.41
N GLN A 326 19.88 7.23 2.27
CA GLN A 326 20.50 7.47 0.96
C GLN A 326 21.13 8.85 0.88
N ARG A 327 20.43 9.90 1.31
CA ARG A 327 20.97 11.27 1.35
C ARG A 327 22.20 11.36 2.25
N LEU A 328 22.12 10.81 3.47
CA LEU A 328 23.26 10.81 4.39
C LEU A 328 24.47 10.06 3.80
N ALA A 329 24.27 8.94 3.11
CA ALA A 329 25.35 8.22 2.47
C ALA A 329 25.95 9.00 1.29
N GLN A 330 25.11 9.59 0.45
CA GLN A 330 25.55 10.38 -0.71
C GLN A 330 26.29 11.65 -0.28
N ASP A 331 25.71 12.43 0.63
CA ASP A 331 26.25 13.73 1.02
C ASP A 331 27.47 13.57 1.92
N HIS A 332 27.37 12.73 2.97
CA HIS A 332 28.42 12.68 4.00
C HIS A 332 29.50 11.65 3.75
N ARG A 333 29.22 10.52 3.08
CA ARG A 333 30.28 9.54 2.80
C ARG A 333 30.89 9.76 1.44
N LEU A 334 30.08 9.83 0.39
CA LEU A 334 30.60 9.94 -0.98
C LEU A 334 30.99 11.38 -1.32
N GLY A 335 30.16 12.35 -0.96
CA GLY A 335 30.38 13.77 -1.25
C GLY A 335 31.60 14.33 -0.55
N THR A 336 31.71 14.15 0.78
CA THR A 336 32.88 14.64 1.54
C THR A 336 34.16 13.92 1.15
N GLN A 337 34.12 12.60 0.90
CA GLN A 337 35.29 11.85 0.46
C GLN A 337 35.79 12.35 -0.90
N ALA A 338 34.89 12.55 -1.87
CA ALA A 338 35.26 13.10 -3.18
C ALA A 338 35.84 14.52 -3.06
N GLN A 339 35.36 15.34 -2.13
CA GLN A 339 35.95 16.66 -1.86
C GLN A 339 37.35 16.55 -1.25
N LEU A 340 37.54 15.67 -0.28
CA LEU A 340 38.86 15.40 0.31
C LEU A 340 39.85 14.90 -0.74
N ASP A 341 39.43 13.96 -1.59
CA ASP A 341 40.26 13.41 -2.66
C ASP A 341 40.69 14.52 -3.63
N ARG A 342 39.76 15.40 -4.04
CA ARG A 342 40.08 16.57 -4.89
C ARG A 342 41.06 17.54 -4.25
N LEU A 343 40.92 17.82 -2.95
CA LEU A 343 41.85 18.69 -2.25
C LEU A 343 43.24 18.04 -2.13
N ASN A 344 43.28 16.72 -1.92
CA ASN A 344 44.53 15.98 -1.83
C ASN A 344 45.26 15.92 -3.18
N THR A 345 44.55 15.68 -4.30
CA THR A 345 45.15 15.74 -5.63
C THR A 345 45.72 17.13 -5.92
N HIS A 346 44.97 18.19 -5.60
CA HIS A 346 45.46 19.56 -5.80
C HIS A 346 46.68 19.87 -4.93
N TYR A 347 46.67 19.44 -3.66
CA TYR A 347 47.83 19.58 -2.77
C TYR A 347 49.07 18.89 -3.35
N LEU A 348 48.92 17.68 -3.87
CA LEU A 348 50.02 16.93 -4.49
C LEU A 348 50.50 17.57 -5.79
N GLU A 349 49.61 18.09 -6.63
CA GLU A 349 49.97 18.86 -7.84
C GLU A 349 50.81 20.08 -7.52
N VAL A 350 50.40 20.86 -6.52
CA VAL A 350 51.16 22.04 -6.05
C VAL A 350 52.51 21.62 -5.48
N LYS A 351 52.56 20.52 -4.71
CA LYS A 351 53.81 19.98 -4.17
C LYS A 351 54.76 19.51 -5.27
N CYS A 352 54.25 18.85 -6.30
CA CYS A 352 55.01 18.44 -7.48
C CYS A 352 55.56 19.67 -8.24
N SER A 353 54.73 20.69 -8.46
CA SER A 353 55.15 21.95 -9.08
C SER A 353 56.28 22.63 -8.30
N ALA A 354 56.16 22.68 -6.97
CA ALA A 354 57.19 23.23 -6.11
C ALA A 354 58.50 22.41 -6.18
N MET A 355 58.40 21.08 -6.24
CA MET A 355 59.57 20.21 -6.38
C MET A 355 60.24 20.39 -7.76
N PHE A 356 59.46 20.55 -8.83
CA PHE A 356 60.00 20.84 -10.17
C PHE A 356 60.78 22.17 -10.18
N LEU A 357 60.23 23.22 -9.56
CA LEU A 357 60.93 24.50 -9.42
C LEU A 357 62.21 24.37 -8.59
N LYS A 358 62.21 23.56 -7.53
CA LYS A 358 63.43 23.26 -6.76
C LYS A 358 64.48 22.58 -7.63
N ILE A 359 64.11 21.53 -8.36
CA ILE A 359 65.04 20.83 -9.27
C ILE A 359 65.63 21.81 -10.29
N ARG A 360 64.80 22.68 -10.88
CA ARG A 360 65.27 23.68 -11.85
C ARG A 360 66.22 24.71 -11.23
N LEU A 361 66.00 25.09 -9.98
CA LEU A 361 66.89 26.00 -9.25
C LEU A 361 68.24 25.35 -8.98
N GLU A 362 68.26 24.08 -8.56
CA GLU A 362 69.50 23.32 -8.36
C GLU A 362 70.27 23.16 -9.69
N GLU A 363 69.57 22.88 -10.80
CA GLU A 363 70.18 22.83 -12.13
C GLU A 363 70.86 24.16 -12.49
N LEU A 364 70.17 25.29 -12.27
CA LEU A 364 70.74 26.61 -12.51
C LEU A 364 71.92 26.92 -11.57
N SER A 365 71.86 26.49 -10.31
CA SER A 365 72.98 26.61 -9.36
C SER A 365 74.21 25.86 -9.86
N VAL A 366 74.05 24.62 -10.31
CA VAL A 366 75.15 23.83 -10.88
C VAL A 366 75.72 24.50 -12.13
N LEU A 367 74.87 25.07 -12.99
CA LEU A 367 75.32 25.82 -14.17
C LEU A 367 76.09 27.09 -13.80
N SER A 368 75.64 27.86 -12.80
CA SER A 368 76.37 29.06 -12.34
C SER A 368 77.70 28.71 -11.69
N ASP A 369 77.77 27.59 -10.95
CA ASP A 369 78.98 27.14 -10.28
C ASP A 369 80.01 26.60 -11.30
N THR A 370 79.55 25.90 -12.34
CA THR A 370 80.43 25.35 -13.38
C THR A 370 80.95 26.41 -14.35
N TYR A 371 80.07 27.32 -14.80
CA TYR A 371 80.38 28.40 -15.76
C TYR A 371 80.56 29.75 -15.07
N SER A 372 81.72 29.95 -14.46
CA SER A 372 82.11 31.26 -13.95
C SER A 372 82.19 32.30 -15.08
N PRO A 373 81.99 33.61 -14.78
CA PRO A 373 82.01 34.66 -15.81
C PRO A 373 83.34 34.69 -16.57
N GLU A 374 84.45 34.44 -15.90
CA GLU A 374 85.77 34.34 -16.52
C GLU A 374 85.84 33.22 -17.56
N LYS A 375 85.33 32.01 -17.23
CA LYS A 375 85.27 30.89 -18.18
C LYS A 375 84.36 31.22 -19.36
N LEU A 376 83.24 31.90 -19.12
CA LEU A 376 82.32 32.33 -20.19
C LEU A 376 82.98 33.33 -21.14
N GLU A 377 83.75 34.29 -20.63
CA GLU A 377 84.49 35.22 -21.48
C GLU A 377 85.54 34.50 -22.34
N VAL A 378 86.25 33.52 -21.77
CA VAL A 378 87.16 32.67 -22.55
C VAL A 378 86.41 31.89 -23.63
N HIS A 379 85.29 31.25 -23.30
CA HIS A 379 84.45 30.56 -24.28
C HIS A 379 83.90 31.50 -25.36
N ARG A 380 83.56 32.75 -25.02
CA ARG A 380 83.13 33.79 -25.98
C ARG A 380 84.26 34.17 -26.92
N ALA A 381 85.47 34.39 -26.41
CA ALA A 381 86.64 34.69 -27.23
C ALA A 381 86.98 33.54 -28.18
N ILE A 382 86.97 32.29 -27.69
CA ILE A 382 87.16 31.10 -28.53
C ILE A 382 86.08 31.03 -29.61
N ARG A 383 84.80 31.23 -29.25
CA ARG A 383 83.69 31.23 -30.20
C ARG A 383 83.86 32.31 -31.27
N ALA A 384 84.23 33.53 -30.89
CA ALA A 384 84.45 34.62 -31.83
C ALA A 384 85.62 34.34 -32.78
N GLY A 385 86.72 33.77 -32.28
CA GLY A 385 87.86 33.35 -33.11
C GLY A 385 87.48 32.26 -34.11
N LEU A 386 86.77 31.21 -33.67
CA LEU A 386 86.27 30.15 -34.55
C LEU A 386 85.29 30.69 -35.59
N GLN A 387 84.36 31.57 -35.20
CA GLN A 387 83.43 32.20 -36.13
C GLN A 387 84.15 33.07 -37.16
N GLY A 388 85.17 33.83 -36.74
CA GLY A 388 86.01 34.61 -37.65
C GLY A 388 86.77 33.73 -38.64
N ALA A 389 87.33 32.60 -38.17
CA ALA A 389 88.01 31.64 -39.04
C ALA A 389 87.06 31.01 -40.07
N VAL A 390 85.84 30.64 -39.65
CA VAL A 390 84.80 30.14 -40.56
C VAL A 390 84.43 31.18 -41.60
N GLN A 391 84.18 32.42 -41.19
CA GLN A 391 83.86 33.51 -42.13
C GLN A 391 85.00 33.79 -43.11
N HIS A 392 86.25 33.73 -42.66
CA HIS A 392 87.41 33.90 -43.53
C HIS A 392 87.48 32.77 -44.57
N GLN A 393 87.31 31.52 -44.15
CA GLN A 393 87.27 30.38 -45.07
C GLN A 393 86.10 30.46 -46.05
N GLU A 394 84.93 30.90 -45.61
CA GLU A 394 83.77 31.12 -46.48
C GLU A 394 84.04 32.21 -47.53
N GLN A 395 84.74 33.29 -47.14
CA GLN A 395 85.16 34.33 -48.07
C GLN A 395 86.19 33.81 -49.07
N GLU A 396 87.22 33.09 -48.61
CA GLU A 396 88.22 32.47 -49.49
C GLU A 396 87.56 31.52 -50.48
N LEU A 397 86.65 30.66 -50.01
CA LEU A 397 85.88 29.75 -50.84
C LEU A 397 85.04 30.53 -51.86
N ALA A 398 84.33 31.58 -51.44
CA ALA A 398 83.54 32.42 -52.35
C ALA A 398 84.42 33.13 -53.38
N THR A 399 85.63 33.58 -53.02
CA THR A 399 86.58 34.17 -53.98
C THR A 399 87.10 33.13 -54.96
N ALA A 400 87.46 31.93 -54.50
CA ALA A 400 87.89 30.83 -55.35
C ALA A 400 86.78 30.42 -56.32
N GLN A 401 85.53 30.34 -55.87
CA GLN A 401 84.37 30.08 -56.72
C GLN A 401 84.16 31.17 -57.77
N LYS A 402 84.33 32.44 -57.43
CA LYS A 402 84.26 33.54 -58.42
C LYS A 402 85.36 33.41 -59.46
N ILE A 403 86.59 33.11 -59.04
CA ILE A 403 87.72 32.89 -59.96
C ILE A 403 87.41 31.69 -60.88
N LEU A 404 86.94 30.57 -60.34
CA LEU A 404 86.52 29.42 -61.14
C LEU A 404 85.42 29.79 -62.13
N ALA A 405 84.39 30.52 -61.72
CA ALA A 405 83.33 31.00 -62.61
C ALA A 405 83.87 31.90 -63.73
N THR A 406 84.88 32.74 -63.46
CA THR A 406 85.53 33.52 -64.53
C THR A 406 86.24 32.63 -65.54
N TYR A 407 86.95 31.59 -65.10
CA TYR A 407 87.57 30.61 -66.01
C TYR A 407 86.54 29.82 -66.79
N GLU A 408 85.44 29.39 -66.16
CA GLU A 408 84.32 28.71 -66.83
C GLU A 408 83.69 29.60 -67.92
N SER A 409 83.59 30.91 -67.70
CA SER A 409 83.03 31.85 -68.68
C SER A 409 83.89 32.07 -69.94
N LEU A 410 85.18 31.74 -69.90
CA LEU A 410 86.09 31.85 -71.05
C LEU A 410 85.92 30.70 -72.06
N GLY A 411 85.19 29.64 -71.69
CA GLY A 411 84.73 28.58 -72.60
C GLY A 411 85.83 27.64 -73.13
N PRO A 412 85.47 26.67 -73.99
CA PRO A 412 86.36 25.59 -74.45
C PRO A 412 87.54 26.06 -75.31
N GLY A 413 87.49 27.28 -75.86
CA GLY A 413 88.62 27.89 -76.58
C GLY A 413 89.79 28.22 -75.64
N PHE A 414 89.50 28.58 -74.39
CA PHE A 414 90.53 28.81 -73.37
C PHE A 414 91.19 27.49 -72.92
N GLU A 415 90.43 26.40 -72.82
CA GLU A 415 91.00 25.07 -72.53
C GLU A 415 92.01 24.62 -73.59
N GLY A 416 91.71 24.86 -74.88
CA GLY A 416 92.66 24.63 -75.98
C GLY A 416 93.95 25.46 -75.83
N LEU A 417 93.81 26.76 -75.55
CA LEU A 417 94.95 27.66 -75.28
C LEU A 417 95.77 27.25 -74.06
N VAL A 418 95.13 26.78 -72.98
CA VAL A 418 95.82 26.28 -71.78
C VAL A 418 96.56 24.98 -72.09
N GLN A 419 95.99 24.08 -72.91
CA GLN A 419 96.68 22.87 -73.36
C GLN A 419 97.88 23.19 -74.25
N GLU A 420 97.73 24.12 -75.19
CA GLU A 420 98.84 24.61 -76.03
C GLU A 420 99.93 25.29 -75.19
N TYR A 421 99.54 26.13 -74.23
CA TYR A 421 100.46 26.76 -73.29
C TYR A 421 101.15 25.73 -72.39
N ALA A 422 100.44 24.71 -71.90
CA ALA A 422 101.02 23.62 -71.11
C ALA A 422 101.99 22.77 -71.94
N GLN A 423 101.67 22.49 -73.21
CA GLN A 423 102.57 21.82 -74.14
C GLN A 423 103.80 22.69 -74.42
N LEU A 424 103.65 24.00 -74.60
CA LEU A 424 104.75 24.95 -74.77
C LEU A 424 105.63 25.03 -73.53
N CYS A 425 105.05 25.13 -72.33
CA CYS A 425 105.76 25.07 -71.06
C CYS A 425 106.52 23.76 -70.91
N GLY A 426 105.88 22.61 -71.18
CA GLY A 426 106.55 21.31 -71.19
C GLY A 426 107.66 21.21 -72.24
N CYS A 427 107.47 21.79 -73.43
CA CYS A 427 108.52 21.88 -74.45
C CYS A 427 109.66 22.81 -74.02
N ILE A 428 109.38 23.93 -73.36
CA ILE A 428 110.37 24.85 -72.83
C ILE A 428 111.13 24.20 -71.68
N GLU A 429 110.47 23.47 -70.80
CA GLU A 429 111.09 22.69 -69.73
C GLU A 429 111.94 21.56 -70.31
N ASN A 430 111.45 20.81 -71.30
CA ASN A 430 112.23 19.79 -72.01
C ASN A 430 113.43 20.38 -72.76
N LYS A 431 113.28 21.55 -73.42
CA LYS A 431 114.39 22.25 -74.07
C LYS A 431 115.36 22.85 -73.06
N ARG A 432 114.90 23.38 -71.92
CA ARG A 432 115.74 23.83 -70.81
C ARG A 432 116.50 22.67 -70.19
N TRP A 433 115.83 21.55 -69.99
CA TRP A 433 116.42 20.29 -69.53
C TRP A 433 117.47 19.80 -70.54
N ALA A 434 117.15 19.76 -71.84
CA ALA A 434 118.09 19.39 -72.90
C ALA A 434 119.27 20.36 -73.01
N LEU A 435 119.06 21.67 -72.89
CA LEU A 435 120.14 22.67 -72.87
C LEU A 435 121.02 22.55 -71.63
N GLN A 436 120.44 22.24 -70.47
CA GLN A 436 121.19 21.90 -69.26
C GLN A 436 122.01 20.61 -69.44
N GLU A 437 121.56 19.68 -70.27
CA GLU A 437 122.25 18.42 -70.55
C GLU A 437 123.33 18.55 -71.65
N PHE A 438 123.09 19.33 -72.71
CA PHE A 438 124.09 19.63 -73.74
C PHE A 438 125.20 20.56 -73.23
N ASN A 439 124.91 21.51 -72.32
CA ASN A 439 125.96 22.28 -71.65
C ASN A 439 126.86 21.43 -70.75
N LYS A 440 126.42 20.23 -70.34
CA LYS A 440 127.28 19.27 -69.64
C LYS A 440 128.14 18.43 -70.60
N GLY A 441 127.86 18.42 -71.90
CA GLY A 441 128.49 17.54 -72.91
C GLY A 441 129.46 18.20 -73.90
N CYS A 442 129.69 19.51 -73.84
CA CYS A 442 130.68 20.25 -74.66
C CYS A 442 131.84 20.85 -73.83
N HIS A 443 132.27 20.13 -72.77
CA HIS A 443 133.54 20.36 -72.08
C HIS A 443 134.52 19.22 -72.36
#